data_AF-A0A9W8MU02-F1
#
_entry.id   AF-A0A9W8MU02-F1
#
_cell.length_a   1.000
_cell.length_b   1.000
_cell.length_c   1.000
_cell.angle_alpha   90.00
_cell.angle_beta   90.00
_cell.angle_gamma   90.00
#
_symmetry.space_group_name_H-M   'P 1'
#
loop_
_entity.id
_entity.type
_entity.pdbx_description
1 polymer ?
#
loop_
_entity_poly.entity_id
_entity_poly.type
_entity_poly.pdbx_seq_one_letter_code
_entity_poly.pdbx_strand_id
1 'polypeptide(L)'
;MRRAQSTRHYPRPSLALAADDLGVLREGDESDQDVLRRQLLDKDRECDKLQLTIQALQDQLARRPPIEHVQALEREFKNLELLLQGTQRENEKCMADLDSARKNLERELARLAGENWQSNLEVPLPPSGTIRGMHQRSNTINSPIVGGARRTHSPSPSPRADAYHHPNASPGAGHTRNMSRSSIVHTPTPPAVVDEEREAAREEMERQRLAQLEQTKLLILGMQQRLEIREEKLVKMVEKAENESRRFEGAAVELKAHAA
;
A
#
# COMPACT_ATOMS: atom_id res chain seq x y z
N MET A 1 20.27 -10.39 25.42
CA MET A 1 20.39 -11.39 24.35
C MET A 1 20.50 -12.78 24.97
N ARG A 2 19.47 -13.63 24.86
CA ARG A 2 19.50 -15.01 25.36
C ARG A 2 19.71 -15.94 24.16
N ARG A 3 20.86 -16.64 24.11
CA ARG A 3 21.15 -17.71 23.14
C ARG A 3 20.32 -18.93 23.53
N ALA A 4 19.34 -19.30 22.71
CA ALA A 4 18.67 -20.59 22.83
C ALA A 4 19.62 -21.69 22.37
N GLN A 5 20.03 -22.57 23.28
CA GLN A 5 20.74 -23.80 22.93
C GLN A 5 19.71 -24.81 22.41
N SER A 6 19.72 -25.08 21.10
CA SER A 6 18.94 -26.16 20.51
C SER A 6 19.78 -27.44 20.60
N THR A 7 19.55 -28.23 21.65
CA THR A 7 20.01 -29.61 21.76
C THR A 7 19.26 -30.46 20.73
N ARG A 8 19.78 -30.52 19.51
CA ARG A 8 19.28 -31.45 18.49
C ARG A 8 19.77 -32.85 18.82
N HIS A 9 18.94 -33.61 19.52
CA HIS A 9 19.04 -35.07 19.54
C HIS A 9 18.62 -35.57 18.16
N TYR A 10 19.58 -35.80 17.27
CA TYR A 10 19.33 -36.63 16.09
C TYR A 10 19.26 -38.08 16.57
N PRO A 11 18.10 -38.77 16.49
CA PRO A 11 18.07 -40.20 16.68
C PRO A 11 19.00 -40.78 15.61
N ARG A 12 20.08 -41.42 16.06
CA ARG A 12 20.99 -42.18 15.20
C ARG A 12 20.10 -43.23 14.51
N PRO A 13 19.93 -43.20 13.18
CA PRO A 13 19.15 -44.23 12.51
C PRO A 13 19.98 -45.50 12.63
N SER A 14 19.66 -46.31 13.62
CA SER A 14 20.11 -47.69 13.67
C SER A 14 19.64 -48.31 12.37
N LEU A 15 20.59 -48.62 11.48
CA LEU A 15 20.43 -49.58 10.40
C LEU A 15 20.09 -50.93 11.04
N ALA A 16 18.88 -51.06 11.57
CA ALA A 16 18.26 -52.34 11.83
C ALA A 16 17.90 -52.89 10.46
N LEU A 17 18.91 -53.44 9.77
CA LEU A 17 18.70 -54.56 8.87
C LEU A 17 17.79 -55.53 9.63
N ALA A 18 16.62 -55.77 9.06
CA ALA A 18 15.54 -56.53 9.66
C ALA A 18 16.04 -57.90 10.15
N ALA A 19 16.39 -57.98 11.44
CA ALA A 19 16.30 -59.24 12.16
C ALA A 19 14.83 -59.38 12.56
N ASP A 20 14.03 -59.85 11.62
CA ASP A 20 12.67 -60.31 11.88
C ASP A 20 12.80 -61.64 12.62
N ASP A 21 12.61 -61.62 13.94
CA ASP A 21 12.72 -62.77 14.85
C ASP A 21 11.55 -63.76 14.71
N LEU A 22 10.75 -63.62 13.64
CA LEU A 22 9.60 -64.46 13.32
C LEU A 22 9.65 -64.95 11.88
N GLY A 23 10.74 -65.61 11.49
CA GLY A 23 10.75 -66.86 10.69
C GLY A 23 9.89 -66.97 9.42
N VAL A 24 9.40 -65.88 8.85
CA VAL A 24 8.73 -65.85 7.56
C VAL A 24 9.77 -65.36 6.58
N LEU A 25 10.47 -66.33 5.96
CA LEU A 25 11.31 -66.11 4.80
C LEU A 25 10.48 -65.38 3.74
N ARG A 26 10.56 -64.04 3.70
CA ARG A 26 10.16 -63.30 2.52
C ARG A 26 11.14 -63.71 1.44
N GLU A 27 10.72 -64.63 0.58
CA GLU A 27 11.33 -64.94 -0.71
C GLU A 27 11.20 -63.73 -1.65
N GLY A 28 11.81 -62.61 -1.27
CA GLY A 28 12.11 -61.51 -2.17
C GLY A 28 13.63 -61.53 -2.36
N ASP A 29 14.09 -61.95 -3.55
CA ASP A 29 15.48 -61.91 -4.00
C ASP A 29 16.02 -60.48 -4.16
N GLU A 30 15.70 -59.56 -3.24
CA GLU A 30 16.31 -58.23 -3.21
C GLU A 30 17.61 -58.34 -2.42
N SER A 31 18.74 -58.21 -3.12
CA SER A 31 20.05 -58.21 -2.46
C SER A 31 20.16 -56.99 -1.52
N ASP A 32 20.88 -57.13 -0.40
CA ASP A 32 21.16 -56.00 0.51
C ASP A 32 21.76 -54.79 -0.24
N GLN A 33 22.49 -55.06 -1.32
CA GLN A 33 23.07 -54.04 -2.20
C GLN A 33 21.99 -53.22 -2.90
N ASP A 34 20.88 -53.82 -3.33
CA ASP A 34 19.78 -53.12 -4.00
C ASP A 34 18.97 -52.27 -3.03
N VAL A 35 18.80 -52.73 -1.79
CA VAL A 35 18.20 -51.92 -0.70
C VAL A 35 19.03 -50.67 -0.44
N LEU A 36 20.36 -50.80 -0.34
CA LEU A 36 21.27 -49.66 -0.13
C LEU A 36 21.25 -48.69 -1.31
N ARG A 37 21.19 -49.18 -2.56
CA ARG A 37 21.06 -48.32 -3.76
C ARG A 37 19.77 -47.52 -3.74
N ARG A 38 18.64 -48.16 -3.38
CA ARG A 38 17.34 -47.48 -3.27
C ARG A 38 17.36 -46.41 -2.20
N GLN A 39 17.91 -46.72 -1.02
CA GLN A 39 18.04 -45.75 0.07
C GLN A 39 18.93 -44.57 -0.31
N LEU A 40 20.05 -44.80 -1.01
CA LEU A 40 20.91 -43.74 -1.48
C LEU A 40 20.18 -42.81 -2.46
N LEU A 41 19.45 -43.36 -3.43
CA LEU A 41 18.65 -42.57 -4.38
C LEU A 41 17.54 -41.78 -3.67
N ASP A 42 16.89 -42.36 -2.67
CA ASP A 42 15.86 -41.66 -1.89
C ASP A 42 16.48 -40.52 -1.05
N LYS A 43 17.70 -40.72 -0.55
CA LYS A 43 18.48 -39.68 0.15
C LYS A 43 18.94 -38.57 -0.79
N ASP A 44 19.38 -38.90 -2.01
CA ASP A 44 19.76 -37.90 -3.02
C ASP A 44 18.55 -37.03 -3.39
N ARG A 45 17.38 -37.65 -3.62
CA ARG A 45 16.12 -36.92 -3.86
C ARG A 45 15.71 -36.04 -2.67
N GLU A 46 15.94 -36.50 -1.45
CA GLU A 46 15.69 -35.70 -0.24
C GLU A 46 16.65 -34.51 -0.16
N CYS A 47 17.93 -34.71 -0.48
CA CYS A 47 18.93 -33.65 -0.57
C CYS A 47 18.54 -32.60 -1.63
N ASP A 48 18.12 -33.00 -2.83
CA ASP A 48 17.66 -32.08 -3.88
C ASP A 48 16.45 -31.25 -3.41
N LYS A 49 15.47 -31.88 -2.75
CA LYS A 49 14.30 -31.18 -2.17
C LYS A 49 14.72 -30.16 -1.12
N LEU A 50 15.66 -30.52 -0.25
CA LEU A 50 16.17 -29.61 0.78
C LEU A 50 16.95 -28.45 0.16
N GLN A 51 17.76 -28.70 -0.87
CA GLN A 51 18.46 -27.65 -1.60
C GLN A 51 17.49 -26.67 -2.28
N LEU A 52 16.45 -27.17 -2.95
CA LEU A 52 15.39 -26.35 -3.53
C LEU A 52 14.68 -25.50 -2.47
N THR A 53 14.41 -26.09 -1.30
CA THR A 53 13.79 -25.38 -0.17
C THR A 53 14.70 -24.28 0.37
N ILE A 54 16.00 -24.56 0.52
CA ILE A 54 16.99 -23.58 0.97
C ILE A 54 17.07 -22.43 -0.03
N GLN A 55 17.14 -22.72 -1.33
CA GLN A 55 17.17 -21.68 -2.37
C GLN A 55 15.90 -20.82 -2.32
N ALA A 56 14.72 -21.43 -2.22
CA ALA A 56 13.46 -20.71 -2.12
C ALA A 56 13.41 -19.79 -0.88
N LEU A 57 13.94 -20.24 0.27
CA LEU A 57 14.01 -19.42 1.48
C LEU A 57 15.03 -18.28 1.36
N GLN A 58 16.15 -18.50 0.70
CA GLN A 58 17.13 -17.45 0.41
C GLN A 58 16.54 -16.38 -0.51
N ASP A 59 15.82 -16.79 -1.55
CA ASP A 59 15.13 -15.86 -2.45
C ASP A 59 14.06 -15.05 -1.69
N GLN A 60 13.31 -15.68 -0.78
CA GLN A 60 12.36 -14.97 0.08
C GLN A 60 13.03 -13.97 1.03
N LEU A 61 14.18 -14.33 1.60
CA LEU A 61 14.94 -13.43 2.48
C LEU A 61 15.51 -12.25 1.69
N ALA A 62 16.03 -12.49 0.49
CA ALA A 62 16.57 -11.45 -0.38
C ALA A 62 15.50 -10.44 -0.85
N ARG A 63 14.23 -10.87 -0.93
CA ARG A 63 13.09 -10.00 -1.28
C ARG A 63 12.60 -9.13 -0.11
N ARG A 64 13.05 -9.37 1.12
CA ARG A 64 12.60 -8.57 2.27
C ARG A 64 13.19 -7.16 2.18
N PRO A 65 12.37 -6.10 2.31
CA PRO A 65 12.89 -4.75 2.34
C PRO A 65 13.82 -4.56 3.55
N PRO A 66 14.87 -3.71 3.43
CA PRO A 66 15.72 -3.38 4.56
C PRO A 66 14.91 -2.83 5.73
N ILE A 67 15.29 -3.21 6.96
CA ILE A 67 14.60 -2.74 8.18
C ILE A 67 14.59 -1.22 8.30
N GLU A 68 15.61 -0.55 7.78
CA GLU A 68 15.72 0.91 7.72
C GLU A 68 14.59 1.54 6.90
N HIS A 69 14.18 0.89 5.81
CA HIS A 69 13.07 1.35 4.97
C HIS A 69 11.74 1.26 5.72
N VAL A 70 11.52 0.16 6.45
CA VAL A 70 10.32 -0.01 7.30
C VAL A 70 10.28 1.07 8.39
N GLN A 71 11.42 1.32 9.07
CA GLN A 71 11.52 2.36 10.09
C GLN A 71 11.33 3.77 9.53
N ALA A 72 11.76 4.04 8.30
CA ALA A 72 11.52 5.30 7.63
C ALA A 72 10.02 5.53 7.39
N LEU A 73 9.33 4.51 6.85
CA LEU A 73 7.88 4.56 6.66
C LEU A 73 7.11 4.76 7.98
N GLU A 74 7.52 4.08 9.05
CA GLU A 74 6.90 4.26 10.37
C GLU A 74 7.08 5.70 10.91
N ARG A 75 8.23 6.33 10.67
CA ARG A 75 8.48 7.73 11.05
C ARG A 75 7.64 8.70 10.24
N GLU A 76 7.56 8.49 8.93
CA GLU A 76 6.74 9.30 8.03
C GLU A 76 5.25 9.19 8.37
N PHE A 77 4.77 7.97 8.64
CA PHE A 77 3.39 7.75 9.08
C PHE A 77 3.06 8.54 10.35
N LYS A 78 3.92 8.46 11.37
CA LYS A 78 3.77 9.24 12.62
C LYS A 78 3.79 10.75 12.36
N ASN A 79 4.63 11.21 11.45
CA ASN A 79 4.70 12.63 11.07
C ASN A 79 3.40 13.09 10.39
N LEU A 80 2.88 12.30 9.44
CA LEU A 80 1.62 12.58 8.77
C LEU A 80 0.44 12.58 9.75
N GLU A 81 0.43 11.66 10.73
CA GLU A 81 -0.58 11.62 11.78
C GLU A 81 -0.56 12.89 12.65
N LEU A 82 0.63 13.38 13.01
CA LEU A 82 0.78 14.65 13.73
C LEU A 82 0.27 15.84 12.91
N LEU A 83 0.61 15.91 11.62
CA LEU A 83 0.15 16.96 10.72
C LEU A 83 -1.38 16.93 10.57
N LEU A 84 -1.97 15.76 10.36
CA LEU A 84 -3.41 15.59 10.25
C LEU A 84 -4.13 16.09 11.51
N GLN A 85 -3.64 15.71 12.70
CA GLN A 85 -4.20 16.22 13.96
C GLN A 85 -4.05 17.74 14.09
N GLY A 86 -2.91 18.30 13.69
CA GLY A 86 -2.69 19.74 13.65
C GLY A 86 -3.70 20.47 12.76
N THR A 87 -3.91 19.98 11.54
CA THR A 87 -4.89 20.54 10.59
C THR A 87 -6.32 20.42 11.10
N GLN A 88 -6.69 19.30 11.74
CA GLN A 88 -8.02 19.14 12.33
C GLN A 88 -8.29 20.18 13.42
N ARG A 89 -7.33 20.38 14.35
CA ARG A 89 -7.45 21.40 15.40
C ARG A 89 -7.59 22.81 14.82
N GLU A 90 -6.80 23.14 13.80
CA GLU A 90 -6.88 24.47 13.18
C GLU A 90 -8.20 24.67 12.43
N ASN A 91 -8.71 23.64 11.75
CA ASN A 91 -10.02 23.68 11.12
C ASN A 91 -11.16 23.87 12.14
N GLU A 92 -11.11 23.16 13.26
CA GLU A 92 -12.08 23.32 14.36
C GLU A 92 -12.06 24.74 14.91
N LYS A 93 -10.87 25.30 15.13
CA LYS A 93 -10.70 26.68 15.58
C LYS A 93 -11.25 27.69 14.57
N CYS A 94 -10.91 27.55 13.29
CA CYS A 94 -11.41 28.42 12.22
C CYS A 94 -12.94 28.40 12.11
N MET A 95 -13.56 27.21 12.23
CA MET A 95 -15.01 27.07 12.25
C MET A 95 -15.63 27.78 13.46
N ALA A 96 -15.01 27.69 14.64
CA ALA A 96 -15.47 28.39 15.85
C ALA A 96 -15.36 29.93 15.72
N ASP A 97 -14.29 30.42 15.08
CA ASP A 97 -14.09 31.84 14.81
C ASP A 97 -15.12 32.37 13.79
N LEU A 98 -15.39 31.62 12.72
CA LEU A 98 -16.44 31.93 11.74
C LEU A 98 -17.83 31.97 12.37
N ASP A 99 -18.17 30.99 13.23
CA ASP A 99 -19.44 30.97 13.96
C ASP A 99 -19.55 32.16 14.92
N SER A 100 -18.45 32.58 15.54
CA SER A 100 -18.41 33.75 16.43
C SER A 100 -18.57 35.06 15.66
N ALA A 101 -17.88 35.20 14.53
CA ALA A 101 -18.00 36.34 13.63
C ALA A 101 -19.42 36.46 13.07
N ARG A 102 -20.02 35.34 12.66
CA ARG A 102 -21.41 35.28 12.22
C ARG A 102 -22.37 35.76 13.31
N LYS A 103 -22.24 35.28 14.55
CA LYS A 103 -23.07 35.74 15.68
C LYS A 103 -22.89 37.23 16.00
N ASN A 104 -21.69 37.78 15.83
CA ASN A 104 -21.44 39.22 15.99
C ASN A 104 -22.17 40.02 14.90
N LEU A 105 -22.09 39.59 13.64
CA LEU A 105 -22.79 40.22 12.53
C LEU A 105 -24.32 40.15 12.70
N GLU A 106 -24.85 39.00 13.10
CA GLU A 106 -26.29 38.83 13.41
C GLU A 106 -26.74 39.79 14.52
N ARG A 107 -25.91 40.01 15.56
CA ARG A 107 -26.17 40.99 16.62
C ARG A 107 -26.15 42.44 16.12
N GLU A 108 -25.19 42.82 15.30
CA GLU A 108 -25.10 44.18 14.74
C GLU A 108 -26.26 44.48 13.76
N LEU A 109 -26.65 43.51 12.94
CA LEU A 109 -27.82 43.63 12.07
C LEU A 109 -29.10 43.82 12.89
N ALA A 110 -29.28 43.04 13.97
CA ALA A 110 -30.39 43.21 14.88
C ALA A 110 -30.39 44.59 15.56
N ARG A 111 -29.22 45.12 15.90
CA ARG A 111 -29.06 46.47 16.49
C ARG A 111 -29.45 47.59 15.53
N LEU A 112 -29.06 47.48 14.25
CA LEU A 112 -29.27 48.54 13.25
C LEU A 112 -30.64 48.49 12.56
N ALA A 113 -31.13 47.30 12.22
CA ALA A 113 -32.35 47.10 11.43
C ALA A 113 -33.52 46.51 12.24
N GLY A 114 -33.33 46.31 13.55
CA GLY A 114 -34.27 45.66 14.45
C GLY A 114 -34.20 44.13 14.41
N GLU A 115 -34.92 43.46 15.31
CA GLU A 115 -34.92 41.99 15.42
C GLU A 115 -35.39 41.28 14.14
N ASN A 116 -36.20 41.95 13.32
CA ASN A 116 -36.72 41.44 12.04
C ASN A 116 -35.84 41.83 10.84
N TRP A 117 -34.54 42.04 11.03
CA TRP A 117 -33.62 42.42 9.96
C TRP A 117 -33.66 41.48 8.74
N GLN A 118 -33.93 40.19 8.96
CA GLN A 118 -34.07 39.21 7.88
C GLN A 118 -35.26 39.52 6.96
N SER A 119 -36.42 39.85 7.54
CA SER A 119 -37.64 40.21 6.80
C SER A 119 -37.52 41.56 6.13
N ASN A 120 -36.87 42.53 6.81
CA ASN A 120 -36.71 43.89 6.30
C ASN A 120 -35.72 43.97 5.12
N LEU A 121 -34.74 43.06 5.07
CA LEU A 121 -33.70 43.03 4.03
C LEU A 121 -33.98 42.02 2.91
N GLU A 122 -35.11 41.29 2.97
CA GLU A 122 -35.49 40.22 2.03
C GLU A 122 -34.33 39.26 1.69
N VAL A 123 -33.41 39.02 2.64
CA VAL A 123 -32.23 38.19 2.38
C VAL A 123 -32.72 36.76 2.15
N PRO A 124 -32.47 36.16 0.97
CA PRO A 124 -32.89 34.79 0.71
C PRO A 124 -32.25 33.87 1.74
N LEU A 125 -33.08 33.26 2.60
CA LEU A 125 -32.60 32.24 3.52
C LEU A 125 -31.90 31.15 2.70
N PRO A 126 -30.61 30.85 2.91
CA PRO A 126 -30.02 29.68 2.30
C PRO A 126 -30.89 28.49 2.74
N PRO A 127 -31.28 27.58 1.82
CA PRO A 127 -32.23 26.52 2.11
C PRO A 127 -31.75 25.77 3.34
N SER A 128 -32.54 25.86 4.42
CA SER A 128 -32.19 25.45 5.79
C SER A 128 -32.04 23.93 5.95
N GLY A 129 -31.82 23.19 4.86
CA GLY A 129 -32.08 21.76 4.79
C GLY A 129 -30.94 20.83 4.37
N THR A 130 -29.72 21.26 3.98
CA THR A 130 -28.79 20.28 3.35
C THR A 130 -27.30 20.37 3.67
N ILE A 131 -26.77 21.44 4.28
CA ILE A 131 -25.31 21.53 4.53
C ILE A 131 -24.95 21.21 6.00
N ARG A 132 -25.51 20.13 6.53
CA ARG A 132 -25.01 19.47 7.76
C ARG A 132 -24.75 17.96 7.56
N GLY A 133 -24.78 17.48 6.32
CA GLY A 133 -24.82 16.04 6.03
C GLY A 133 -23.69 15.46 5.19
N MET A 134 -22.67 16.22 4.77
CA MET A 134 -21.79 15.72 3.70
C MET A 134 -20.33 15.49 4.06
N HIS A 135 -19.95 15.46 5.34
CA HIS A 135 -18.71 14.78 5.79
C HIS A 135 -19.03 13.80 6.94
N GLN A 136 -20.02 12.92 6.73
CA GLN A 136 -19.97 11.64 7.44
C GLN A 136 -18.78 10.85 6.87
N ARG A 137 -17.69 10.86 7.63
CA ARG A 137 -16.96 9.65 8.02
C ARG A 137 -16.86 8.55 6.95
N SER A 138 -15.84 8.61 6.11
CA SER A 138 -15.26 7.36 5.58
C SER A 138 -14.40 6.71 6.67
N ASN A 139 -15.09 6.19 7.71
CA ASN A 139 -14.55 5.20 8.64
C ASN A 139 -15.49 4.01 8.58
N THR A 140 -15.22 3.08 7.67
CA THR A 140 -15.86 1.76 7.61
C THR A 140 -14.80 0.67 7.53
N ILE A 141 -14.24 0.28 8.67
CA ILE A 141 -13.87 -1.10 8.95
C ILE A 141 -14.20 -1.37 10.42
N ASN A 142 -15.47 -1.65 10.69
CA ASN A 142 -15.91 -2.64 11.69
C ASN A 142 -17.44 -2.66 11.73
N SER A 143 -18.04 -3.75 11.26
CA SER A 143 -19.38 -4.17 11.66
C SER A 143 -19.42 -5.70 11.74
N PRO A 144 -19.97 -6.28 12.82
CA PRO A 144 -20.08 -7.71 13.01
C PRO A 144 -21.27 -8.28 12.22
N ILE A 145 -21.11 -9.51 11.79
CA ILE A 145 -22.07 -10.31 11.02
C ILE A 145 -23.15 -10.86 11.96
N VAL A 146 -24.42 -10.49 11.75
CA VAL A 146 -25.59 -11.33 12.10
C VAL A 146 -26.71 -11.11 11.06
N GLY A 147 -26.93 -12.15 10.24
CA GLY A 147 -28.25 -12.64 9.81
C GLY A 147 -29.11 -11.82 8.83
N GLY A 148 -29.26 -12.34 7.60
CA GLY A 148 -30.61 -12.41 6.98
C GLY A 148 -30.80 -11.79 5.59
N ALA A 149 -30.71 -12.65 4.57
CA ALA A 149 -31.46 -12.62 3.31
C ALA A 149 -31.11 -11.61 2.18
N ARG A 150 -30.34 -12.14 1.22
CA ARG A 150 -30.47 -12.06 -0.25
C ARG A 150 -30.46 -10.68 -0.91
N ARG A 151 -29.36 -10.39 -1.64
CA ARG A 151 -29.35 -10.10 -3.11
C ARG A 151 -27.92 -9.87 -3.65
N THR A 152 -27.59 -10.70 -4.65
CA THR A 152 -26.65 -10.52 -5.79
C THR A 152 -25.35 -9.73 -5.60
N HIS A 153 -24.25 -10.46 -5.50
CA HIS A 153 -22.86 -9.95 -5.48
C HIS A 153 -22.26 -9.97 -6.88
N SER A 154 -21.54 -8.91 -7.24
CA SER A 154 -20.60 -8.86 -8.37
C SER A 154 -19.20 -9.22 -7.84
N PRO A 155 -18.41 -10.08 -8.52
CA PRO A 155 -17.10 -10.47 -8.04
C PRO A 155 -16.07 -9.38 -8.38
N SER A 156 -15.51 -8.76 -7.34
CA SER A 156 -14.33 -7.90 -7.44
C SER A 156 -13.07 -8.75 -7.20
N PRO A 157 -12.16 -8.92 -8.19
CA PRO A 157 -10.89 -9.57 -7.96
C PRO A 157 -9.87 -8.53 -7.50
N SER A 158 -9.33 -8.72 -6.29
CA SER A 158 -8.11 -8.05 -5.84
C SER A 158 -6.89 -8.85 -6.31
N PRO A 159 -5.95 -8.29 -7.08
CA PRO A 159 -4.64 -8.87 -7.22
C PRO A 159 -3.68 -8.24 -6.21
N ARG A 160 -3.12 -9.13 -5.39
CA ARG A 160 -1.91 -8.97 -4.58
C ARG A 160 -0.77 -8.34 -5.42
N ALA A 161 -0.20 -7.26 -4.93
CA ALA A 161 1.02 -6.68 -5.46
C ALA A 161 2.25 -7.24 -4.71
N ASP A 162 2.96 -8.17 -5.33
CA ASP A 162 4.33 -8.56 -4.96
C ASP A 162 5.17 -8.58 -6.25
N ALA A 163 5.78 -7.46 -6.64
CA ALA A 163 6.90 -7.44 -7.58
C ALA A 163 7.52 -6.03 -7.67
N TYR A 164 8.63 -5.82 -6.97
CA TYR A 164 9.71 -4.97 -7.49
C TYR A 164 11.04 -5.72 -7.32
N HIS A 165 11.46 -6.39 -8.39
CA HIS A 165 12.87 -6.54 -8.73
C HIS A 165 13.24 -5.35 -9.60
N HIS A 166 14.29 -4.62 -9.20
CA HIS A 166 15.08 -3.84 -10.15
C HIS A 166 16.41 -4.56 -10.40
N PRO A 167 16.95 -4.45 -11.63
CA PRO A 167 18.12 -5.17 -12.08
C PRO A 167 19.41 -4.35 -11.84
N ASN A 168 20.53 -4.98 -12.21
CA ASN A 168 21.75 -4.36 -12.75
C ASN A 168 22.97 -4.32 -11.81
N ALA A 169 23.88 -5.30 -11.97
CA ALA A 169 25.26 -5.07 -12.43
C ALA A 169 26.11 -6.35 -12.29
N SER A 170 26.49 -6.92 -13.44
CA SER A 170 27.72 -7.73 -13.63
C SER A 170 28.96 -6.81 -13.56
N PRO A 171 30.23 -7.28 -13.39
CA PRO A 171 30.80 -8.44 -14.12
C PRO A 171 31.90 -9.29 -13.43
N GLY A 172 32.23 -10.43 -14.06
CA GLY A 172 33.54 -11.12 -13.98
C GLY A 172 33.55 -12.39 -13.10
N ALA A 173 34.27 -13.47 -13.40
CA ALA A 173 35.06 -13.94 -14.53
C ALA A 173 35.49 -15.40 -14.21
N GLY A 174 35.62 -16.27 -15.23
CA GLY A 174 36.32 -17.57 -15.16
C GLY A 174 35.45 -18.80 -15.48
N HIS A 175 35.45 -19.29 -16.73
CA HIS A 175 36.26 -20.43 -17.22
C HIS A 175 36.01 -21.75 -16.44
N THR A 176 35.38 -22.79 -16.99
CA THR A 176 35.89 -23.71 -18.05
C THR A 176 34.77 -24.68 -18.51
N ARG A 177 34.56 -24.87 -19.82
CA ARG A 177 34.85 -26.08 -20.64
C ARG A 177 34.18 -27.40 -20.17
N ASN A 178 33.24 -27.96 -20.97
CA ASN A 178 33.42 -29.13 -21.87
C ASN A 178 33.28 -30.47 -21.10
N MET A 179 32.56 -31.54 -21.48
CA MET A 179 31.96 -32.01 -22.73
C MET A 179 30.71 -32.87 -22.46
N SER A 180 29.82 -32.88 -23.46
CA SER A 180 29.06 -34.02 -24.02
C SER A 180 28.97 -35.32 -23.20
N ARG A 181 27.79 -35.94 -23.14
CA ARG A 181 27.24 -36.78 -24.23
C ARG A 181 26.04 -37.62 -23.73
N SER A 182 24.87 -37.29 -24.27
CA SER A 182 23.79 -38.17 -24.74
C SER A 182 23.40 -39.44 -23.97
N SER A 183 22.15 -39.47 -23.50
CA SER A 183 21.26 -40.62 -23.73
C SER A 183 19.79 -40.19 -23.67
N ILE A 184 19.16 -40.37 -24.82
CA ILE A 184 17.78 -40.08 -25.21
C ILE A 184 16.81 -40.94 -24.39
N VAL A 185 15.82 -40.31 -23.75
CA VAL A 185 14.55 -40.95 -23.41
C VAL A 185 13.43 -40.03 -23.87
N HIS A 186 12.72 -40.54 -24.88
CA HIS A 186 11.58 -39.93 -25.53
C HIS A 186 10.40 -39.97 -24.56
N THR A 187 9.99 -38.81 -24.03
CA THR A 187 8.71 -38.63 -23.36
C THR A 187 7.78 -37.88 -24.31
N PRO A 188 6.53 -38.37 -24.50
CA PRO A 188 5.59 -37.76 -25.43
C PRO A 188 5.19 -36.37 -24.91
N THR A 189 5.42 -35.39 -25.77
CA THR A 189 5.18 -33.96 -25.58
C THR A 189 3.67 -33.70 -25.45
N PRO A 190 3.18 -33.12 -24.34
CA PRO A 190 1.82 -32.59 -24.29
C PRO A 190 1.74 -31.30 -25.14
N PRO A 191 0.58 -30.99 -25.72
CA PRO A 191 0.44 -30.00 -26.80
C PRO A 191 0.70 -28.57 -26.32
N ALA A 192 1.50 -27.85 -27.10
CA ALA A 192 2.04 -26.50 -26.89
C ALA A 192 1.01 -25.35 -26.94
N VAL A 193 -0.25 -25.58 -26.58
CA VAL A 193 -1.35 -24.60 -26.78
C VAL A 193 -1.69 -23.78 -25.52
N VAL A 194 -1.06 -24.07 -24.38
CA VAL A 194 -1.43 -23.48 -23.08
C VAL A 194 -0.53 -22.30 -22.65
N ASP A 195 0.60 -22.09 -23.34
CA ASP A 195 1.53 -21.00 -23.02
C ASP A 195 1.12 -19.67 -23.68
N GLU A 196 0.50 -19.69 -24.87
CA GLU A 196 0.00 -18.49 -25.55
C GLU A 196 -1.11 -17.76 -24.77
N GLU A 197 -2.06 -18.48 -24.17
CA GLU A 197 -3.12 -17.86 -23.35
C GLU A 197 -2.56 -17.17 -22.10
N ARG A 198 -1.49 -17.71 -21.51
CA ARG A 198 -0.84 -17.12 -20.33
C ARG A 198 -0.03 -15.87 -20.69
N GLU A 199 0.58 -15.84 -21.86
CA GLU A 199 1.27 -14.65 -22.37
C GLU A 199 0.27 -13.55 -22.73
N ALA A 200 -0.82 -13.88 -23.43
CA ALA A 200 -1.88 -12.93 -23.75
C ALA A 200 -2.50 -12.29 -22.48
N ALA A 201 -2.74 -13.08 -21.43
CA ALA A 201 -3.26 -12.56 -20.15
C ALA A 201 -2.28 -11.61 -19.44
N ARG A 202 -0.96 -11.82 -19.60
CA ARG A 202 0.06 -10.92 -19.05
C ARG A 202 0.11 -9.61 -19.82
N GLU A 203 0.06 -9.66 -21.15
CA GLU A 203 0.01 -8.46 -21.98
C GLU A 203 -1.24 -7.62 -21.68
N GLU A 204 -2.39 -8.27 -21.47
CA GLU A 204 -3.62 -7.56 -21.10
C GLU A 204 -3.51 -6.90 -19.73
N MET A 205 -2.93 -7.59 -18.73
CA MET A 205 -2.66 -7.02 -17.41
C MET A 205 -1.71 -5.81 -17.49
N GLU A 206 -0.68 -5.87 -18.33
CA GLU A 206 0.23 -4.74 -18.55
C GLU A 206 -0.47 -3.55 -19.21
N ARG A 207 -1.33 -3.79 -20.22
CA ARG A 207 -2.14 -2.74 -20.85
C ARG A 207 -3.08 -2.08 -19.84
N GLN A 208 -3.72 -2.87 -18.97
CA GLN A 208 -4.56 -2.34 -17.89
C GLN A 208 -3.74 -1.51 -16.89
N ARG A 209 -2.53 -1.95 -16.53
CA ARG A 209 -1.63 -1.20 -15.65
C ARG A 209 -1.19 0.12 -16.28
N LEU A 210 -0.87 0.13 -17.57
CA LEU A 210 -0.51 1.35 -18.30
C LEU A 210 -1.69 2.34 -18.34
N ALA A 211 -2.90 1.85 -18.61
CA ALA A 211 -4.11 2.68 -18.58
C ALA A 211 -4.37 3.30 -17.20
N GLN A 212 -4.16 2.54 -16.11
CA GLN A 212 -4.28 3.06 -14.74
C GLN A 212 -3.22 4.14 -14.44
N LEU A 213 -1.98 3.96 -14.93
CA LEU A 213 -0.92 4.95 -14.77
C LEU A 213 -1.24 6.25 -15.53
N GLU A 214 -1.78 6.13 -16.75
CA GLU A 214 -2.23 7.30 -17.53
C GLU A 214 -3.38 8.05 -16.85
N GLN A 215 -4.37 7.34 -16.32
CA GLN A 215 -5.46 7.94 -15.55
C GLN A 215 -4.94 8.68 -14.31
N THR A 216 -4.00 8.07 -13.57
CA THR A 216 -3.37 8.68 -12.40
C THR A 216 -2.59 9.93 -12.78
N LYS A 217 -1.84 9.88 -13.89
CA LYS A 217 -1.10 11.03 -14.42
C LYS A 217 -2.01 12.20 -14.80
N LEU A 218 -3.14 11.92 -15.46
CA LEU A 218 -4.16 12.93 -15.79
C LEU A 218 -4.77 13.56 -14.53
N LEU A 219 -5.05 12.75 -13.50
CA LEU A 219 -5.57 13.26 -12.24
C LEU A 219 -4.57 14.18 -11.53
N ILE A 220 -3.30 13.77 -11.44
CA ILE A 220 -2.22 14.58 -10.86
C ILE A 220 -2.08 15.90 -11.60
N LEU A 221 -2.06 15.88 -12.94
CA LEU A 221 -1.95 17.08 -13.76
C LEU A 221 -3.14 18.03 -13.52
N GLY A 222 -4.37 17.49 -13.46
CA GLY A 222 -5.56 18.28 -13.15
C GLY A 222 -5.58 18.84 -11.72
N MET A 223 -5.01 18.12 -10.75
CA MET A 223 -4.85 18.61 -9.38
C MET A 223 -3.81 19.74 -9.32
N GLN A 224 -2.68 19.59 -10.02
CA GLN A 224 -1.63 20.60 -10.11
C GLN A 224 -2.18 21.91 -10.69
N GLN A 225 -2.92 21.84 -11.79
CA GLN A 225 -3.53 23.02 -12.42
C GLN A 225 -4.52 23.73 -11.49
N ARG A 226 -5.34 22.98 -10.73
CA ARG A 226 -6.26 23.59 -9.76
C ARG A 226 -5.54 24.23 -8.57
N LEU A 227 -4.42 23.67 -8.14
CA LEU A 227 -3.59 24.25 -7.09
C LEU A 227 -2.94 25.55 -7.57
N GLU A 228 -2.37 25.57 -8.76
CA GLU A 228 -1.77 26.75 -9.39
C GLU A 228 -2.77 27.90 -9.51
N ILE A 229 -4.00 27.63 -10.00
CA ILE A 229 -5.06 28.66 -10.06
C ILE A 229 -5.44 29.21 -8.67
N ARG A 230 -5.43 28.36 -7.63
CA ARG A 230 -5.72 28.81 -6.26
C ARG A 230 -4.58 29.65 -5.71
N GLU A 231 -3.34 29.24 -5.97
CA GLU A 231 -2.14 29.99 -5.58
C GLU A 231 -2.13 31.38 -6.21
N GLU A 232 -2.37 31.49 -7.52
CA GLU A 232 -2.48 32.79 -8.19
C GLU A 232 -3.57 33.68 -7.58
N LYS A 233 -4.73 33.10 -7.20
CA LYS A 233 -5.80 33.84 -6.53
C LYS A 233 -5.39 34.31 -5.14
N LEU A 234 -4.73 33.46 -4.36
CA LEU A 234 -4.23 33.81 -3.03
C LEU A 234 -3.19 34.92 -3.12
N VAL A 235 -2.22 34.82 -4.04
CA VAL A 235 -1.21 35.85 -4.28
C VAL A 235 -1.86 37.19 -4.61
N LYS A 236 -2.85 37.22 -5.51
CA LYS A 236 -3.59 38.45 -5.85
C LYS A 236 -4.36 39.04 -4.66
N MET A 237 -4.94 38.19 -3.80
CA MET A 237 -5.63 38.68 -2.60
C MET A 237 -4.66 39.26 -1.57
N VAL A 238 -3.50 38.61 -1.37
CA VAL A 238 -2.44 39.11 -0.48
C VAL A 238 -1.92 40.44 -0.98
N GLU A 239 -1.60 40.56 -2.28
CA GLU A 239 -1.15 41.81 -2.89
C GLU A 239 -2.19 42.93 -2.73
N LYS A 240 -3.48 42.62 -2.90
CA LYS A 240 -4.56 43.58 -2.65
C LYS A 240 -4.61 44.02 -1.19
N ALA A 241 -4.51 43.09 -0.25
CA ALA A 241 -4.53 43.38 1.18
C ALA A 241 -3.30 44.21 1.62
N GLU A 242 -2.12 43.91 1.08
CA GLU A 242 -0.91 44.70 1.32
C GLU A 242 -1.03 46.13 0.78
N ASN A 243 -1.62 46.29 -0.42
CA ASN A 243 -1.86 47.61 -1.00
C ASN A 243 -2.89 48.42 -0.19
N GLU A 244 -3.95 47.79 0.31
CA GLU A 244 -4.90 48.43 1.21
C GLU A 244 -4.23 48.81 2.54
N SER A 245 -3.41 47.92 3.11
CA SER A 245 -2.64 48.19 4.34
C SER A 245 -1.73 49.40 4.18
N ARG A 246 -0.98 49.52 3.06
CA ARG A 246 -0.15 50.70 2.76
C ARG A 246 -0.97 51.98 2.64
N ARG A 247 -2.18 51.91 2.06
CA ARG A 247 -3.07 53.07 1.96
C ARG A 247 -3.54 53.55 3.33
N PHE A 248 -3.92 52.63 4.21
CA PHE A 248 -4.34 52.98 5.57
C PHE A 248 -3.18 53.53 6.41
N GLU A 249 -1.98 52.99 6.23
CA GLU A 249 -0.78 53.49 6.90
C GLU A 249 -0.47 54.94 6.46
N GLY A 250 -0.54 55.25 5.16
CA GLY A 250 -0.39 56.61 4.65
C GLY A 250 -1.41 57.59 5.22
N ALA A 251 -2.70 57.21 5.22
CA ALA A 251 -3.76 58.03 5.81
C ALA A 251 -3.56 58.25 7.33
N ALA A 252 -3.09 57.23 8.05
CA ALA A 252 -2.81 57.35 9.48
C ALA A 252 -1.65 58.31 9.77
N VAL A 253 -0.64 58.37 8.90
CA VAL A 253 0.47 59.34 9.00
C VAL A 253 -0.03 60.76 8.76
N GLU A 254 -0.85 61.00 7.73
CA GLU A 254 -1.42 62.32 7.43
C GLU A 254 -2.32 62.82 8.58
N LEU A 255 -3.14 61.94 9.15
CA LEU A 255 -4.04 62.29 10.26
C LEU A 255 -3.26 62.65 11.53
N LYS A 256 -2.15 61.94 11.80
CA LYS A 256 -1.22 62.29 12.88
C LYS A 256 -0.53 63.64 12.64
N ALA A 257 -0.16 63.95 11.39
CA ALA A 257 0.48 65.22 11.05
C ALA A 257 -0.47 66.42 11.22
N HIS A 258 -1.77 66.25 10.94
CA HIS A 258 -2.77 67.30 11.17
C HIS A 258 -3.16 67.51 12.65
N ALA A 259 -2.92 66.51 13.50
CA ALA A 259 -3.24 66.57 14.93
C ALA A 259 -2.13 67.20 15.79
N ALA A 260 -0.93 67.40 15.24
CA ALA A 260 0.22 68.01 15.90
C ALA A 260 0.37 69.49 15.51
#